data_AF-A0A081C044-F1
#
_entry.id   AF-A0A081C044-F1
#
_cell.length_a   1.000
_cell.length_b   1.000
_cell.length_c   1.000
_cell.angle_alpha   90.00
_cell.angle_beta   90.00
_cell.angle_gamma   90.00
#
_symmetry.space_group_name_H-M   'P 1'
#
loop_
_entity.id
_entity.type
_entity.pdbx_description
1 polymer ?
#
loop_
_entity_poly.entity_id
_entity_poly.type
_entity_poly.pdbx_seq_one_letter_code
_entity_poly.pdbx_strand_id
1 'polypeptide(L)'
;MHDAQRLYHDLAWIWPIMSPPEEYVQETEWISRIIRQYAEIGVKTILHLGCGGGHIDLTLKKHFQVTGVDLSDEMLALARVLNPEVTYF
;
A
#
# COMPACT_ATOMS: atom_id res chain seq x y z
N MET A 1 -24.24 1.02 -14.06
CA MET A 1 -23.23 -0.05 -14.20
C MET A 1 -22.05 0.23 -13.26
N HIS A 2 -22.29 0.22 -11.95
CA HIS A 2 -21.24 0.41 -10.91
C HIS A 2 -20.92 -0.90 -10.17
N ASP A 3 -21.44 -2.05 -10.62
CA ASP A 3 -21.38 -3.29 -9.84
C ASP A 3 -20.02 -4.02 -9.86
N ALA A 4 -19.08 -3.64 -10.74
CA ALA A 4 -17.90 -4.46 -10.97
C ALA A 4 -16.75 -4.27 -9.95
N GLN A 5 -16.66 -3.12 -9.25
CA GLN A 5 -15.53 -2.80 -8.36
C GLN A 5 -15.95 -2.35 -6.96
N ARG A 6 -17.05 -2.89 -6.42
CA ARG A 6 -17.57 -2.51 -5.09
C ARG A 6 -16.55 -2.63 -3.95
N LEU A 7 -15.61 -3.57 -4.05
CA LEU A 7 -14.52 -3.72 -3.07
C LEU A 7 -13.62 -2.49 -3.00
N TYR A 8 -13.52 -1.70 -4.06
CA TYR A 8 -12.79 -0.43 -4.09
C TYR A 8 -13.70 0.78 -3.82
N HIS A 9 -14.92 0.57 -3.35
CA HIS A 9 -15.88 1.62 -3.04
C HIS A 9 -16.63 1.30 -1.74
N ASP A 10 -17.93 1.03 -1.84
CA ASP A 10 -18.85 0.86 -0.71
C ASP A 10 -18.55 -0.38 0.15
N LEU A 11 -17.75 -1.32 -0.35
CA LEU A 11 -17.30 -2.51 0.37
C LEU A 11 -15.81 -2.44 0.77
N ALA A 12 -15.11 -1.32 0.58
CA ALA A 12 -13.69 -1.19 0.93
C ALA A 12 -13.39 -1.50 2.39
N TRP A 13 -14.34 -1.23 3.30
CA TRP A 13 -14.22 -1.55 4.73
C TRP A 13 -14.02 -3.05 5.02
N ILE A 14 -14.35 -3.94 4.08
CA ILE A 14 -14.12 -5.39 4.20
C ILE A 14 -12.64 -5.72 4.00
N TRP A 15 -11.90 -4.88 3.26
CA TRP A 15 -10.52 -5.17 2.83
C TRP A 15 -9.57 -5.52 3.98
N PRO A 16 -9.50 -4.75 5.10
CA PRO A 16 -8.62 -5.09 6.22
C PRO A 16 -9.01 -6.38 6.96
N ILE A 17 -10.26 -6.84 6.81
CA ILE A 17 -10.76 -8.09 7.43
C ILE A 17 -10.45 -9.28 6.54
N MET A 18 -10.69 -9.15 5.23
CA MET A 18 -10.49 -10.22 4.26
C MET A 18 -9.01 -10.46 3.97
N SER A 19 -8.19 -9.41 4.03
CA SER A 19 -6.76 -9.50 3.75
C SER A 19 -5.96 -8.64 4.72
N PRO A 20 -5.69 -9.14 5.95
CA PRO A 20 -5.03 -8.37 7.00
C PRO A 20 -3.64 -7.84 6.58
N PRO A 21 -3.25 -6.61 6.99
CA PRO A 21 -1.94 -6.04 6.63
C PRO A 21 -0.75 -6.90 7.03
N GLU A 22 -0.85 -7.66 8.12
CA GLU A 22 0.22 -8.49 8.67
C GLU A 22 0.64 -9.61 7.72
N GLU A 23 -0.29 -10.11 6.90
CA GLU A 23 -0.02 -11.17 5.92
C GLU A 23 0.94 -10.71 4.82
N TYR A 24 1.01 -9.41 4.55
CA TYR A 24 1.87 -8.82 3.52
C TYR A 24 3.30 -8.51 4.00
N VAL A 25 3.57 -8.57 5.31
CA VAL A 25 4.83 -8.12 5.89
C VAL A 25 6.01 -8.94 5.35
N GLN A 26 5.90 -10.26 5.33
CA GLN A 26 7.00 -11.13 4.91
C GLN A 26 7.36 -10.90 3.44
N GLU A 27 6.36 -10.84 2.56
CA GLU A 27 6.56 -10.60 1.13
C GLU A 27 7.13 -9.20 0.88
N THR A 28 6.61 -8.18 1.56
CA THR A 28 7.07 -6.81 1.39
C THR A 28 8.50 -6.60 1.91
N GLU A 29 8.89 -7.26 2.99
CA GLU A 29 10.28 -7.29 3.47
C GLU A 29 11.21 -7.93 2.42
N TRP A 30 10.77 -9.02 1.78
CA TRP A 30 11.54 -9.66 0.72
C TRP A 30 11.67 -8.76 -0.52
N ILE A 31 10.59 -8.12 -0.97
CA ILE A 31 10.60 -7.12 -2.05
C ILE A 31 11.56 -5.97 -1.71
N SER A 32 11.52 -5.46 -0.48
CA SER A 32 12.40 -4.38 -0.01
C SER A 32 13.88 -4.76 -0.11
N ARG A 33 14.23 -6.02 0.18
CA ARG A 33 15.60 -6.54 0.00
C ARG A 33 15.99 -6.65 -1.46
N ILE A 34 15.11 -7.13 -2.32
CA ILE A 34 15.36 -7.22 -3.77
C ILE A 34 15.66 -5.83 -4.33
N ILE A 35 14.83 -4.84 -3.98
CA ILE A 35 15.04 -3.46 -4.44
C ILE A 35 16.42 -2.96 -4.03
N ARG A 36 16.83 -3.17 -2.78
CA ARG A 36 18.16 -2.76 -2.31
C ARG A 36 19.31 -3.53 -2.97
N GLN A 37 19.10 -4.81 -3.27
CA GLN A 37 20.14 -5.67 -3.84
C GLN A 37 20.40 -5.36 -5.32
N TYR A 38 19.34 -5.09 -6.09
CA TYR A 38 19.42 -5.03 -7.55
C TYR A 38 19.31 -3.62 -8.12
N ALA A 39 18.85 -2.64 -7.35
CA ALA A 39 18.89 -1.26 -7.81
C ALA A 39 20.35 -0.79 -7.96
N GLU A 40 20.67 -0.20 -9.10
CA GLU A 40 21.97 0.42 -9.35
C GLU A 40 22.20 1.70 -8.52
N ILE A 41 21.13 2.18 -7.88
CA ILE A 41 21.13 3.38 -7.03
C ILE A 41 20.70 3.04 -5.61
N GLY A 42 21.15 3.84 -4.65
CA GLY A 42 20.61 3.82 -3.29
C GLY A 42 19.18 4.34 -3.26
N VAL A 43 18.19 3.45 -3.42
CA VAL A 43 16.77 3.80 -3.43
C VAL A 43 16.35 4.38 -2.07
N LYS A 44 15.84 5.62 -2.10
CA LYS A 44 15.34 6.33 -0.92
C LYS A 44 13.82 6.49 -0.92
N THR A 45 13.22 6.57 -2.10
CA THR A 45 11.80 6.87 -2.31
C THR A 45 11.15 5.79 -3.17
N ILE A 46 9.89 5.45 -2.88
CA ILE A 46 9.08 4.54 -3.70
C ILE A 46 7.73 5.18 -4.01
N LEU A 47 7.29 5.03 -5.26
CA LEU A 47 5.92 5.31 -5.70
C LEU A 47 5.16 3.98 -5.80
N HIS A 48 4.11 3.81 -5.01
CA HIS A 48 3.25 2.62 -5.02
C HIS A 48 1.95 2.95 -5.75
N LEU A 49 1.82 2.47 -6.99
CA LEU A 49 0.65 2.66 -7.84
C LEU A 49 -0.40 1.58 -7.57
N GLY A 50 -1.66 1.98 -7.36
CA GLY A 50 -2.72 1.07 -6.95
C GLY A 50 -2.51 0.58 -5.52
N CYS A 51 -2.18 1.48 -4.59
CA CYS A 51 -1.75 1.11 -3.24
C CYS A 51 -2.86 0.51 -2.36
N GLY A 52 -4.12 0.63 -2.78
CA GLY A 52 -5.29 0.16 -2.05
C GLY A 52 -5.32 0.71 -0.63
N GLY A 53 -5.71 -0.13 0.34
CA GLY A 53 -5.72 0.20 1.77
C GLY A 53 -4.34 0.37 2.42
N GLY A 54 -3.25 0.45 1.65
CA GLY A 54 -1.91 0.73 2.17
C GLY A 54 -1.24 -0.42 2.94
N HIS A 55 -1.68 -1.67 2.73
CA HIS A 55 -1.17 -2.81 3.50
C HIS A 55 0.32 -3.09 3.23
N ILE A 56 0.74 -2.99 1.97
CA ILE A 56 2.15 -3.11 1.59
C ILE A 56 2.96 -1.91 2.14
N ASP A 57 2.36 -0.71 2.16
CA ASP A 57 3.03 0.50 2.64
C ASP A 57 3.39 0.45 4.12
N LEU A 58 2.62 -0.31 4.92
CA LEU A 58 2.91 -0.58 6.33
C LEU A 58 4.35 -1.09 6.53
N THR A 59 4.85 -1.86 5.57
CA THR A 59 6.21 -2.38 5.59
C THR A 59 7.16 -1.55 4.74
N LEU A 60 6.76 -1.10 3.54
CA LEU A 60 7.65 -0.28 2.68
C LEU A 60 8.12 0.99 3.38
N LYS A 61 7.27 1.65 4.18
CA LYS A 61 7.60 2.89 4.88
C LYS A 61 8.73 2.76 5.89
N LYS A 62 9.03 1.55 6.36
CA LYS A 62 10.18 1.26 7.24
C LYS A 62 11.51 1.34 6.49
N HIS A 63 11.49 1.23 5.17
CA HIS A 63 12.67 1.11 4.32
C HIS A 63 12.86 2.31 3.38
N PHE A 64 11.76 2.94 2.96
CA PHE A 64 11.74 4.00 1.96
C PHE A 64 10.75 5.09 2.35
N GLN A 65 10.95 6.30 1.82
CA GLN A 65 9.90 7.32 1.81
C GLN A 65 8.88 6.96 0.73
N VAL A 66 7.69 6.57 1.17
CA VAL A 66 6.62 6.07 0.29
C VAL A 66 5.69 7.21 -0.14
N THR A 67 5.30 7.20 -1.41
CA THR A 67 4.11 7.89 -1.91
C THR A 67 3.17 6.85 -2.50
N GLY A 68 1.97 6.74 -1.96
CA GLY A 68 0.93 5.85 -2.47
C GLY A 68 -0.05 6.59 -3.38
N VAL A 69 -0.53 5.91 -4.42
CA VAL A 69 -1.56 6.42 -5.33
C VAL A 69 -2.61 5.35 -5.53
N ASP A 70 -3.88 5.71 -5.42
CA ASP A 70 -5.00 4.84 -5.78
C ASP A 70 -6.15 5.66 -6.37
N LEU A 71 -7.01 5.03 -7.17
CA LEU A 71 -8.20 5.69 -7.72
C LEU A 71 -9.36 5.71 -6.72
N SER A 72 -9.32 4.84 -5.70
CA SER A 72 -10.37 4.70 -4.71
C SER A 72 -10.11 5.59 -3.50
N ASP A 73 -10.93 6.63 -3.35
CA ASP A 73 -10.92 7.48 -2.15
C ASP A 73 -11.20 6.66 -0.87
N GLU A 74 -12.05 5.64 -0.95
CA GLU A 74 -12.35 4.77 0.19
C GLU A 74 -11.13 3.92 0.60
N MET A 75 -10.36 3.41 -0.35
CA MET A 75 -9.12 2.69 -0.08
C MET A 75 -8.05 3.63 0.48
N LEU A 76 -7.91 4.83 -0.09
CA LEU A 76 -6.96 5.82 0.41
C LEU A 76 -7.31 6.29 1.82
N ALA A 77 -8.60 6.33 2.20
CA ALA A 77 -9.02 6.61 3.56
C ALA A 77 -8.50 5.54 4.53
N LEU A 78 -8.62 4.26 4.18
CA LEU A 78 -8.04 3.15 4.96
C LEU A 78 -6.51 3.25 5.03
N ALA A 79 -5.85 3.53 3.91
CA ALA A 79 -4.40 3.66 3.83
C ALA A 79 -3.86 4.77 4.74
N ARG A 80 -4.52 5.93 4.77
CA ARG A 80 -4.15 7.05 5.64
C ARG A 80 -4.35 6.73 7.13
N VAL A 81 -5.36 5.95 7.49
CA VAL A 81 -5.56 5.48 8.87
C VAL A 81 -4.46 4.51 9.29
N LEU A 82 -4.12 3.57 8.41
CA LEU A 82 -3.09 2.57 8.68
C LEU A 82 -1.67 3.17 8.70
N ASN A 83 -1.41 4.15 7.83
CA ASN A 83 -0.10 4.75 7.62
C ASN A 83 -0.17 6.29 7.64
N PRO A 84 -0.39 6.90 8.82
CA PRO A 84 -0.59 8.35 8.94
C PRO A 84 0.63 9.17 8.51
N GLU A 85 1.82 8.57 8.42
CA GLU A 85 3.06 9.22 7.99
C GLU A 85 3.30 9.15 6.47
N VAL A 86 2.54 8.35 5.72
CA VAL A 86 2.71 8.16 4.28
C VAL A 86 1.85 9.16 3.51
N THR A 87 2.40 9.71 2.41
CA THR A 87 1.67 10.63 1.53
C THR A 87 0.86 9.82 0.51
N TYR A 88 -0.43 10.15 0.39
CA TYR A 88 -1.39 9.44 -0.46
C TYR A 88 -2.14 10.39 -1.39
N PHE A 89 -2.24 10.04 -2.67
CA PHE A 89 -2.96 10.78 -3.71
C PHE A 89 -4.05 9.93 -4.35
#